data_AF-A0A8H4APX8-F1
#
_entry.id   AF-A0A8H4APX8-F1
#
_cell.length_a   1.000
_cell.length_b   1.000
_cell.length_c   1.000
_cell.angle_alpha   90.00
_cell.angle_beta   90.00
_cell.angle_gamma   90.00
#
_symmetry.space_group_name_H-M   'P 1'
#
loop_
_entity.id
_entity.type
_entity.pdbx_description
1 polymer ?
#
loop_
_entity_poly.entity_id
_entity_poly.type
_entity_poly.pdbx_seq_one_letter_code
_entity_poly.pdbx_strand_id
1 'polypeptide(L)'
;MTIVGKETTHEVFRKYQDFSFREGFSNQIPMHLIFRHATVFEYTENIVREFVAGKLTHLISRIQKNIIKAIDLCIGECVEPKVIHDPRKTLSDIIAIPVANIVECYNNEDILKTFNNLTFSLLKLLQIPPILSFIHPWLHEQFITIPLRFGLNPISTHKKVILNCIKPVIEKRLYDKKRLGNAWIAPLDVLQCYLNDPEITPDLDPNNVNYDYIADSIGKMIFSAMSSTFSGTRRVLYDLVKRKQHFWQELYHEAQEINKQCNRNELTIDNIDKMIKLDSFVKESLRFINPIVGLPHKCISKSHYTFANGYQVPSGNLFS
;
A
#
# COMPACT_ATOMS: atom_id res chain seq x y z
N MET A 1 2.32 23.65 10.14
CA MET A 1 1.53 22.46 10.53
C MET A 1 1.20 22.60 11.99
N THR A 2 -0.07 22.58 12.36
CA THR A 2 -0.50 22.69 13.76
C THR A 2 -0.54 21.29 14.37
N ILE A 3 0.00 21.12 15.57
CA ILE A 3 -0.01 19.83 16.27
C ILE A 3 -1.15 19.84 17.27
N VAL A 4 -2.04 18.85 17.20
CA VAL A 4 -3.11 18.70 18.19
C VAL A 4 -2.60 17.93 19.42
N GLY A 5 -2.99 18.39 20.60
CA GLY A 5 -2.65 17.72 21.85
C GLY A 5 -3.35 16.36 21.97
N LYS A 6 -2.76 15.45 22.76
CA LYS A 6 -3.25 14.09 23.00
C LYS A 6 -4.75 14.02 23.30
N GLU A 7 -5.26 14.98 24.06
CA GLU A 7 -6.67 15.04 24.47
C GLU A 7 -7.62 15.33 23.32
N THR A 8 -7.18 16.11 22.32
CA THR A 8 -7.99 16.52 21.15
C THR A 8 -7.73 15.69 19.90
N THR A 9 -6.66 14.90 19.87
CA THR A 9 -6.29 14.06 18.72
C THR A 9 -7.46 13.18 18.26
N HIS A 10 -8.18 12.58 19.19
CA HIS A 10 -9.31 11.70 18.86
C HIS A 10 -10.44 12.41 18.09
N GLU A 11 -10.62 13.73 18.27
CA GLU A 11 -11.61 14.50 17.53
C GLU A 11 -11.23 14.62 16.05
N VAL A 12 -9.94 14.87 15.76
CA VAL A 12 -9.42 14.94 14.38
C VAL A 12 -9.63 13.63 13.63
N PHE A 13 -9.37 12.49 14.28
CA PHE A 13 -9.51 11.18 13.65
C PHE A 13 -10.96 10.68 13.57
N ARG A 14 -11.88 11.13 14.42
CA ARG A 14 -13.27 10.62 14.45
C ARG A 14 -14.26 11.49 13.68
N LYS A 15 -13.99 12.79 13.54
CA LYS A 15 -14.92 13.73 12.89
C LYS A 15 -14.58 13.93 11.42
N TYR A 16 -14.84 12.91 10.61
CA TYR A 16 -14.55 12.90 9.16
C TYR A 16 -15.30 13.97 8.36
N GLN A 17 -16.38 14.54 8.90
CA GLN A 17 -17.11 15.65 8.30
C GLN A 17 -16.37 17.00 8.46
N ASP A 18 -15.48 17.09 9.45
CA ASP A 18 -14.74 18.31 9.82
C ASP A 18 -13.26 18.22 9.48
N PHE A 19 -12.71 17.02 9.42
CA PHE A 19 -11.29 16.77 9.15
C PHE A 19 -11.09 15.71 8.07
N SER A 20 -10.21 15.99 7.12
CA SER A 20 -9.91 15.09 6.00
C SER A 20 -8.41 14.84 5.86
N PHE A 21 -7.99 13.59 6.10
CA PHE A 21 -6.64 13.12 5.76
C PHE A 21 -6.37 13.23 4.26
N ARG A 22 -7.36 12.89 3.43
CA ARG A 22 -7.26 12.93 1.96
C ARG A 22 -6.85 14.32 1.47
N GLU A 23 -7.54 15.34 1.93
CA GLU A 23 -7.26 16.73 1.58
C GLU A 23 -5.91 17.18 2.16
N GLY A 24 -5.58 16.74 3.38
CA GLY A 24 -4.30 17.03 4.01
C GLY A 24 -3.11 16.43 3.26
N PHE A 25 -3.23 15.17 2.84
CA PHE A 25 -2.21 14.45 2.09
C PHE A 25 -2.10 14.94 0.64
N SER A 26 -3.21 15.36 0.02
CA SER A 26 -3.23 15.87 -1.36
C SER A 26 -2.40 17.16 -1.54
N ASN A 27 -2.22 17.93 -0.47
CA ASN A 27 -1.34 19.10 -0.46
C ASN A 27 0.15 18.74 -0.52
N GLN A 28 0.53 17.51 -0.13
CA GLN A 28 1.92 17.03 -0.20
C GLN A 28 2.19 16.27 -1.50
N ILE A 29 1.26 15.40 -1.88
CA ILE A 29 1.33 14.65 -3.13
C ILE A 29 -0.01 14.79 -3.84
N PRO A 30 -0.07 15.42 -5.03
CA PRO A 30 -1.32 15.64 -5.76
C PRO A 30 -1.82 14.33 -6.40
N MET A 31 -2.26 13.38 -5.56
CA MET A 31 -2.66 12.02 -5.95
C MET A 31 -3.76 12.01 -7.01
N HIS A 32 -4.65 13.01 -7.00
CA HIS A 32 -5.73 13.16 -7.98
C HIS A 32 -5.23 13.53 -9.39
N LEU A 33 -4.09 14.21 -9.51
CA LEU A 33 -3.47 14.52 -10.81
C LEU A 33 -2.55 13.40 -11.31
N ILE A 34 -2.00 12.63 -10.38
CA ILE A 34 -1.11 11.50 -10.64
C ILE A 34 -1.94 10.30 -11.10
N PHE A 35 -3.03 9.99 -10.41
CA PHE A 35 -3.93 8.88 -10.69
C PHE A 35 -5.31 9.41 -11.09
N ARG A 36 -5.36 10.04 -12.27
CA ARG A 36 -6.49 10.83 -12.75
C ARG A 36 -7.79 10.06 -12.96
N HIS A 37 -7.69 8.76 -13.25
CA HIS A 37 -8.85 7.93 -13.56
C HIS A 37 -9.41 7.31 -12.29
N ALA A 38 -8.56 7.00 -11.31
CA ALA A 38 -8.97 6.44 -10.02
C ALA A 38 -9.38 7.52 -8.99
N THR A 39 -10.06 8.60 -9.39
CA THR A 39 -10.35 9.74 -8.48
C THR A 39 -11.47 9.46 -7.48
N VAL A 40 -12.32 8.47 -7.76
CA VAL A 40 -13.39 8.05 -6.84
C VAL A 40 -12.81 7.12 -5.77
N PHE A 41 -12.55 7.72 -4.61
CA PHE A 41 -11.87 7.06 -3.50
C PHE A 41 -12.72 5.94 -2.87
N GLU A 42 -14.04 6.11 -2.83
CA GLU A 42 -14.99 5.17 -2.22
C GLU A 42 -14.94 3.78 -2.88
N TYR A 43 -14.86 3.71 -4.21
CA TYR A 43 -14.70 2.43 -4.92
C TYR A 43 -13.37 1.77 -4.61
N THR A 44 -12.28 2.54 -4.57
CA THR A 44 -10.96 2.00 -4.24
C THR A 44 -10.94 1.48 -2.79
N GLU A 45 -11.56 2.19 -1.84
CA GLU A 45 -11.65 1.74 -0.44
C GLU A 45 -12.52 0.50 -0.28
N ASN A 46 -13.65 0.43 -0.97
CA ASN A 46 -14.54 -0.74 -0.93
C ASN A 46 -13.85 -1.97 -1.49
N ILE A 47 -13.15 -1.84 -2.62
CA ILE A 47 -12.40 -2.94 -3.24
C ILE A 47 -11.22 -3.37 -2.35
N VAL A 48 -10.48 -2.41 -1.77
CA VAL A 48 -9.42 -2.73 -0.80
C VAL A 48 -10.00 -3.42 0.43
N ARG A 49 -11.15 -2.99 0.94
CA ARG A 49 -11.80 -3.60 2.10
C ARG A 49 -12.27 -5.01 1.78
N GLU A 50 -12.95 -5.22 0.66
CA GLU A 50 -13.40 -6.54 0.20
C GLU A 50 -12.22 -7.49 0.04
N PHE A 51 -11.14 -7.02 -0.59
CA PHE A 51 -9.96 -7.83 -0.82
C PHE A 51 -9.19 -8.12 0.49
N VAL A 52 -8.84 -7.09 1.26
CA VAL A 52 -8.00 -7.23 2.46
C VAL A 52 -8.75 -7.93 3.59
N ALA A 53 -10.00 -7.55 3.87
CA ALA A 53 -10.76 -8.13 4.98
C ALA A 53 -11.42 -9.46 4.61
N GLY A 54 -11.81 -9.64 3.34
CA GLY A 54 -12.59 -10.80 2.90
C GLY A 54 -11.79 -11.89 2.21
N LYS A 55 -10.69 -11.56 1.50
CA LYS A 55 -10.03 -12.51 0.58
C LYS A 55 -8.55 -12.78 0.87
N LEU A 56 -7.86 -11.85 1.55
CA LEU A 56 -6.42 -11.96 1.79
C LEU A 56 -6.04 -13.18 2.63
N THR A 57 -6.87 -13.58 3.59
CA THR A 57 -6.67 -14.76 4.43
C THR A 57 -6.59 -16.05 3.60
N HIS A 58 -7.35 -16.14 2.50
CA HIS A 58 -7.30 -17.27 1.57
C HIS A 58 -6.01 -17.31 0.74
N LEU A 59 -5.25 -16.22 0.71
CA LEU A 59 -4.00 -16.10 -0.04
C LEU A 59 -2.76 -16.33 0.82
N ILE A 60 -2.90 -16.58 2.13
CA ILE A 60 -1.77 -16.71 3.06
C ILE A 60 -0.75 -17.77 2.62
N SER A 61 -1.22 -18.96 2.23
CA SER A 61 -0.38 -20.03 1.66
C SER A 61 0.44 -19.54 0.45
N ARG A 62 -0.26 -18.88 -0.49
CA ARG A 62 0.32 -18.36 -1.72
C ARG A 62 1.33 -17.24 -1.41
N ILE A 63 1.04 -16.35 -0.47
CA ILE A 63 1.94 -15.29 -0.01
C ILE A 63 3.21 -15.89 0.61
N GLN A 64 3.08 -16.89 1.49
CA GLN A 64 4.23 -17.55 2.12
C GLN A 64 5.16 -18.21 1.12
N LYS A 65 4.61 -18.98 0.18
CA LYS A 65 5.39 -19.58 -0.92
C LYS A 65 6.17 -18.52 -1.71
N ASN A 66 5.53 -17.39 -2.01
CA ASN A 66 6.18 -16.31 -2.74
C ASN A 66 7.23 -15.58 -1.91
N ILE A 67 7.03 -15.41 -0.59
CA ILE A 67 8.05 -14.84 0.31
C ILE A 67 9.27 -15.77 0.36
N ILE A 68 9.08 -17.08 0.55
CA ILE A 68 10.17 -18.06 0.58
C ILE A 68 10.93 -18.03 -0.75
N LYS A 69 10.21 -18.14 -1.88
CA LYS A 69 10.81 -18.01 -3.22
C LYS A 69 11.60 -16.72 -3.38
N ALA A 70 11.08 -15.60 -2.88
CA ALA A 70 11.75 -14.31 -2.99
C ALA A 70 13.02 -14.24 -2.14
N ILE A 71 13.00 -14.80 -0.93
CA ILE A 71 14.19 -14.94 -0.06
C ILE A 71 15.24 -15.81 -0.76
N ASP A 72 14.84 -16.94 -1.34
CA ASP A 72 15.76 -17.83 -2.05
C ASP A 72 16.38 -17.17 -3.28
N LEU A 73 15.60 -16.38 -4.03
CA LEU A 73 16.11 -15.63 -5.19
C LEU A 73 17.07 -14.50 -4.79
N CYS A 74 16.80 -13.81 -3.68
CA CYS A 74 17.58 -12.62 -3.29
C CYS A 74 18.78 -12.94 -2.39
N ILE A 75 18.67 -13.95 -1.54
CA ILE A 75 19.65 -14.32 -0.52
C ILE A 75 20.22 -15.73 -0.80
N GLY A 76 19.37 -16.65 -1.24
CA GLY A 76 19.72 -18.06 -1.46
C GLY A 76 20.03 -18.80 -0.16
N GLU A 77 20.52 -20.03 -0.29
CA GLU A 77 20.92 -20.83 0.88
C GLU A 77 22.11 -20.20 1.60
N CYS A 78 22.02 -20.11 2.93
CA CYS A 78 23.06 -19.55 3.79
C CYS A 78 23.80 -20.68 4.53
N VAL A 79 24.61 -21.46 3.80
CA VAL A 79 25.53 -22.45 4.41
C VAL A 79 26.62 -21.74 5.22
N GLU A 80 27.06 -20.57 4.73
CA GLU A 80 27.94 -19.64 5.42
C GLU A 80 27.26 -18.27 5.59
N PRO A 81 27.68 -17.45 6.57
CA PRO A 81 27.15 -16.09 6.74
C PRO A 81 27.35 -15.24 5.49
N LYS A 82 26.25 -14.69 4.95
CA LYS A 82 26.29 -13.77 3.80
C LYS A 82 26.14 -12.32 4.23
N VAL A 83 26.88 -11.43 3.56
CA VAL A 83 26.76 -9.97 3.75
C VAL A 83 25.79 -9.42 2.72
N ILE A 84 24.72 -8.77 3.19
CA ILE A 84 23.78 -8.05 2.33
C ILE A 84 24.28 -6.61 2.18
N HIS A 85 24.85 -6.30 1.00
CA HIS A 85 25.45 -4.99 0.73
C HIS A 85 24.40 -3.87 0.56
N ASP A 86 23.25 -4.19 -0.04
CA ASP A 86 22.14 -3.23 -0.21
C ASP A 86 20.86 -3.78 0.44
N PRO A 87 20.72 -3.68 1.77
CA PRO A 87 19.58 -4.23 2.48
C PRO A 87 18.26 -3.57 2.09
N ARG A 88 18.29 -2.33 1.57
CA ARG A 88 17.09 -1.64 1.09
C ARG A 88 16.60 -2.27 -0.20
N LYS A 89 17.48 -2.45 -1.18
CA LYS A 89 17.10 -3.08 -2.45
C LYS A 89 16.68 -4.53 -2.23
N THR A 90 17.48 -5.32 -1.51
CA THR A 90 17.16 -6.72 -1.20
C THR A 90 15.80 -6.85 -0.52
N LEU A 91 15.48 -6.00 0.45
CA LEU A 91 14.19 -6.05 1.12
C LEU A 91 13.03 -5.61 0.19
N SER A 92 13.24 -4.60 -0.65
CA SER A 92 12.24 -4.20 -1.65
C SER A 92 11.94 -5.34 -2.62
N ASP A 93 12.97 -6.01 -3.13
CA ASP A 93 12.84 -7.14 -4.05
C ASP A 93 12.09 -8.33 -3.40
N ILE A 94 12.39 -8.63 -2.13
CA ILE A 94 11.69 -9.68 -1.37
C ILE A 94 10.21 -9.35 -1.20
N ILE A 95 9.85 -8.09 -0.96
CA ILE A 95 8.46 -7.65 -0.74
C ILE A 95 7.70 -7.52 -2.07
N ALA A 96 8.36 -7.11 -3.15
CA ALA A 96 7.70 -6.87 -4.44
C ALA A 96 7.03 -8.13 -5.01
N ILE A 97 7.66 -9.30 -4.86
CA ILE A 97 7.15 -10.58 -5.38
C ILE A 97 5.78 -10.97 -4.76
N PRO A 98 5.63 -11.10 -3.42
CA PRO A 98 4.35 -11.44 -2.82
C PRO A 98 3.27 -10.37 -3.05
N VAL A 99 3.62 -9.08 -3.10
CA VAL A 99 2.64 -8.01 -3.38
C VAL A 99 2.21 -8.02 -4.85
N ALA A 100 3.11 -8.27 -5.80
CA ALA A 100 2.76 -8.39 -7.22
C ALA A 100 1.91 -9.63 -7.50
N ASN A 101 2.09 -10.67 -6.69
CA ASN A 101 1.35 -11.91 -6.81
C ASN A 101 -0.16 -11.73 -6.50
N ILE A 102 -0.52 -10.75 -5.68
CA ILE A 102 -1.91 -10.34 -5.42
C ILE A 102 -2.63 -9.83 -6.69
N VAL A 103 -1.88 -9.33 -7.69
CA VAL A 103 -2.43 -8.76 -8.94
C VAL A 103 -2.39 -9.78 -10.11
N GLU A 104 -2.03 -11.04 -9.83
CA GLU A 104 -1.83 -12.12 -10.83
C GLU A 104 -0.79 -11.82 -11.94
N CYS A 105 0.00 -10.74 -11.80
CA CYS A 105 0.94 -10.27 -12.82
C CYS A 105 2.41 -10.61 -12.52
N TYR A 106 2.71 -11.28 -11.40
CA TYR A 106 4.05 -11.41 -10.83
C TYR A 106 5.12 -12.11 -11.70
N ASN A 107 4.74 -12.85 -12.74
CA ASN A 107 5.70 -13.50 -13.65
C ASN A 107 6.32 -12.52 -14.66
N ASN A 108 5.83 -11.29 -14.74
CA ASN A 108 6.37 -10.27 -15.64
C ASN A 108 7.48 -9.46 -14.92
N GLU A 109 8.73 -9.57 -15.37
CA GLU A 109 9.85 -8.85 -14.74
C GLU A 109 9.65 -7.33 -14.72
N ASP A 110 9.01 -6.76 -15.74
CA ASP A 110 8.76 -5.33 -15.81
C ASP A 110 7.68 -4.90 -14.82
N ILE A 111 6.70 -5.77 -14.51
CA ILE A 111 5.77 -5.48 -13.41
C ILE A 111 6.52 -5.48 -12.08
N LEU A 112 7.44 -6.43 -11.83
CA LEU A 112 8.20 -6.45 -10.58
C LEU A 112 9.07 -5.20 -10.42
N LYS A 113 9.71 -4.74 -11.52
CA LYS A 113 10.40 -3.44 -11.54
C LYS A 113 9.46 -2.28 -11.25
N THR A 114 8.22 -2.33 -11.74
CA THR A 114 7.20 -1.32 -11.44
C THR A 114 6.86 -1.31 -9.94
N PHE A 115 6.65 -2.47 -9.32
CA PHE A 115 6.40 -2.58 -7.87
C PHE A 115 7.55 -2.00 -7.05
N ASN A 116 8.79 -2.23 -7.44
CA ASN A 116 9.97 -1.68 -6.77
C ASN A 116 10.13 -0.16 -6.93
N ASN A 117 9.81 0.38 -8.12
CA ASN A 117 10.22 1.74 -8.48
C ASN A 117 9.08 2.78 -8.46
N LEU A 118 7.82 2.36 -8.53
CA LEU A 118 6.67 3.27 -8.55
C LEU A 118 6.67 4.15 -7.30
N THR A 119 6.84 3.55 -6.12
CA THR A 119 6.87 4.28 -4.84
C THR A 119 7.98 5.32 -4.81
N PHE A 120 9.19 4.99 -5.25
CA PHE A 120 10.28 5.98 -5.30
C PHE A 120 10.02 7.08 -6.32
N SER A 121 9.36 6.78 -7.43
CA SER A 121 8.99 7.77 -8.44
C SER A 121 8.02 8.81 -7.87
N LEU A 122 7.11 8.40 -6.98
CA LEU A 122 6.19 9.30 -6.28
C LEU A 122 6.86 10.07 -5.14
N LEU A 123 7.67 9.39 -4.32
CA LEU A 123 8.35 10.03 -3.18
C LEU A 123 9.34 11.12 -3.59
N LYS A 124 9.84 11.11 -4.83
CA LYS A 124 10.64 12.22 -5.40
C LYS A 124 9.89 13.56 -5.39
N LEU A 125 8.55 13.55 -5.46
CA LEU A 125 7.75 14.78 -5.36
C LEU A 125 7.84 15.42 -3.96
N LEU A 126 7.99 14.61 -2.91
CA LEU A 126 8.21 15.10 -1.54
C LEU A 126 9.61 15.70 -1.34
N GLN A 127 10.55 15.43 -2.24
CA GLN A 127 11.91 15.97 -2.17
C GLN A 127 12.01 17.36 -2.80
N ILE A 128 10.96 17.83 -3.48
CA ILE A 128 10.92 19.19 -4.04
C ILE A 128 10.83 20.15 -2.85
N PRO A 129 11.87 20.96 -2.58
CA PRO A 129 11.83 21.89 -1.47
C PRO A 129 10.72 22.92 -1.68
N PRO A 130 10.10 23.43 -0.61
CA PRO A 130 8.99 24.40 -0.67
C PRO A 130 9.46 25.80 -1.09
N ILE A 131 10.26 25.90 -2.15
CA ILE A 131 10.97 27.09 -2.62
C ILE A 131 10.05 28.25 -2.99
N LEU A 132 8.77 28.02 -3.26
CA LEU A 132 7.82 29.10 -3.55
C LEU A 132 6.81 29.32 -2.41
N SER A 133 6.86 28.50 -1.36
CA SER A 133 5.92 28.60 -0.25
C SER A 133 6.17 29.83 0.62
N PHE A 134 7.39 30.38 0.60
CA PHE A 134 7.70 31.64 1.27
C PHE A 134 7.01 32.84 0.62
N ILE A 135 6.72 32.76 -0.68
CA ILE A 135 5.95 33.77 -1.41
C ILE A 135 4.47 33.52 -1.15
N HIS A 136 4.00 32.32 -1.53
CA HIS A 136 2.63 31.90 -1.29
C HIS A 136 2.48 30.37 -1.50
N PRO A 137 1.82 29.61 -0.61
CA PRO A 137 1.63 28.16 -0.77
C PRO A 137 1.02 27.75 -2.11
N TRP A 138 0.02 28.49 -2.60
CA TRP A 138 -0.59 28.27 -3.91
C TRP A 138 0.43 28.32 -5.08
N LEU A 139 1.44 29.20 -5.04
CA LEU A 139 2.45 29.27 -6.09
C LEU A 139 3.30 28.00 -6.14
N HIS A 140 3.67 27.50 -4.95
CA HIS A 140 4.38 26.24 -4.84
C HIS A 140 3.54 25.05 -5.32
N GLU A 141 2.26 25.04 -4.96
CA GLU A 141 1.31 24.05 -5.45
C GLU A 141 1.20 24.09 -6.98
N GLN A 142 1.09 25.27 -7.60
CA GLN A 142 1.08 25.37 -9.06
C GLN A 142 2.38 24.86 -9.68
N PHE A 143 3.54 25.18 -9.09
CA PHE A 143 4.83 24.68 -9.57
C PHE A 143 4.92 23.15 -9.59
N ILE A 144 4.39 22.46 -8.57
CA ILE A 144 4.35 21.00 -8.52
C ILE A 144 3.29 20.44 -9.50
N THR A 145 2.13 21.07 -9.60
CA THR A 145 0.97 20.51 -10.31
C THR A 145 0.95 20.81 -11.81
N ILE A 146 1.54 21.92 -12.27
CA ILE A 146 1.59 22.31 -13.69
C ILE A 146 2.23 21.22 -14.56
N PRO A 147 3.44 20.69 -14.24
CA PRO A 147 4.06 19.61 -15.03
C PRO A 147 3.14 18.39 -15.13
N LEU A 148 2.49 18.03 -14.02
CA LEU A 148 1.56 16.91 -13.98
C LEU A 148 0.39 17.14 -14.91
N ARG A 149 -0.20 18.35 -14.96
CA ARG A 149 -1.30 18.73 -15.86
C ARG A 149 -0.93 18.60 -17.34
N PHE A 150 0.29 19.00 -17.70
CA PHE A 150 0.86 18.87 -19.05
C PHE A 150 1.34 17.46 -19.43
N GLY A 151 1.05 16.45 -18.60
CA GLY A 151 1.33 15.04 -18.92
C GLY A 151 2.72 14.55 -18.48
N LEU A 152 3.51 15.38 -17.79
CA LEU A 152 4.78 14.99 -17.17
C LEU A 152 4.54 14.24 -15.86
N ASN A 153 3.83 13.12 -15.95
CA ASN A 153 3.47 12.30 -14.81
C ASN A 153 4.59 11.27 -14.51
N PRO A 154 5.17 11.25 -13.29
CA PRO A 154 6.27 10.35 -12.92
C PRO A 154 5.87 8.86 -12.96
N ILE A 155 4.58 8.54 -12.97
CA ILE A 155 4.09 7.15 -13.06
C ILE A 155 3.65 6.73 -14.46
N SER A 156 3.77 7.60 -15.47
CA SER A 156 3.29 7.29 -16.83
C SER A 156 3.87 6.00 -17.42
N THR A 157 5.18 5.76 -17.25
CA THR A 157 5.83 4.50 -17.67
C THR A 157 5.34 3.31 -16.87
N HIS A 158 5.21 3.44 -15.55
CA HIS A 158 4.68 2.39 -14.67
C HIS A 158 3.25 2.01 -15.04
N LYS A 159 2.41 3.00 -15.33
CA LYS A 159 1.03 2.79 -15.79
C LYS A 159 0.98 1.99 -17.10
N LYS A 160 1.84 2.31 -18.08
CA LYS A 160 1.90 1.54 -19.34
C LYS A 160 2.25 0.08 -19.09
N VAL A 161 3.20 -0.20 -18.20
CA VAL A 161 3.58 -1.57 -17.83
C VAL A 161 2.40 -2.29 -17.14
N ILE A 162 1.72 -1.62 -16.21
CA ILE A 162 0.53 -2.18 -15.55
C ILE A 162 -0.54 -2.52 -16.59
N LEU A 163 -0.88 -1.58 -17.49
CA LEU A 163 -1.87 -1.78 -18.57
C LEU A 163 -1.51 -2.97 -19.45
N ASN A 164 -0.26 -3.05 -19.92
CA ASN A 164 0.21 -4.14 -20.76
C ASN A 164 0.13 -5.50 -20.05
N CYS A 165 0.28 -5.52 -18.72
CA CYS A 165 0.13 -6.76 -17.96
C CYS A 165 -1.33 -7.15 -17.74
N ILE A 166 -2.18 -6.22 -17.29
CA ILE A 166 -3.55 -6.55 -16.89
C ILE A 166 -4.47 -6.80 -18.09
N LYS A 167 -4.25 -6.11 -19.21
CA LYS A 167 -5.15 -6.19 -20.38
C LYS A 167 -5.34 -7.62 -20.89
N PRO A 168 -4.28 -8.40 -21.21
CA PRO A 168 -4.45 -9.77 -21.67
C PRO A 168 -5.07 -10.69 -20.60
N VAL A 169 -4.81 -10.42 -19.31
CA VAL A 169 -5.39 -11.20 -18.20
C VAL A 169 -6.90 -10.96 -18.12
N ILE A 170 -7.34 -9.70 -18.17
CA ILE A 170 -8.76 -9.33 -18.16
C ILE A 170 -9.47 -9.91 -19.39
N GLU A 171 -8.93 -9.70 -20.60
CA GLU A 171 -9.53 -10.19 -21.84
C GLU A 171 -9.75 -11.70 -21.81
N LYS A 172 -8.74 -12.45 -21.33
CA LYS A 172 -8.85 -13.90 -21.14
C LYS A 172 -9.94 -14.27 -20.14
N ARG A 173 -10.03 -13.59 -19.00
CA ARG A 173 -11.05 -13.88 -17.97
C ARG A 173 -12.46 -13.66 -18.50
N LEU A 174 -12.69 -12.55 -19.20
CA LEU A 174 -14.00 -12.23 -19.76
C LEU A 174 -14.37 -13.22 -20.88
N TYR A 175 -13.41 -13.61 -21.71
CA TYR A 175 -13.61 -14.66 -22.71
C TYR A 175 -13.95 -16.02 -22.07
N ASP A 176 -13.17 -16.46 -21.07
CA ASP A 176 -13.37 -17.73 -20.38
C ASP A 176 -14.71 -17.74 -19.64
N LYS A 177 -15.12 -16.63 -19.00
CA LYS A 177 -16.43 -16.47 -18.37
C LYS A 177 -17.56 -16.61 -19.39
N LYS A 178 -17.46 -15.94 -20.55
CA LYS A 178 -18.46 -16.06 -21.61
C LYS A 178 -18.57 -17.48 -22.17
N ARG A 179 -17.43 -18.17 -22.33
CA ARG A 179 -17.37 -19.54 -22.87
C ARG A 179 -17.88 -20.59 -21.88
N LEU A 180 -17.52 -20.49 -20.61
CA LEU A 180 -17.77 -21.51 -19.59
C LEU A 180 -19.00 -21.21 -18.72
N GLY A 181 -19.53 -19.99 -18.75
CA GLY A 181 -20.74 -19.59 -18.03
C GLY A 181 -20.65 -19.84 -16.53
N ASN A 182 -21.50 -20.75 -16.04
CA ASN A 182 -21.56 -21.14 -14.63
C ASN A 182 -20.43 -22.07 -14.18
N ALA A 183 -19.74 -22.74 -15.13
CA ALA A 183 -18.59 -23.60 -14.82
C ALA A 183 -17.30 -22.80 -14.63
N TRP A 184 -17.29 -21.50 -14.96
CA TRP A 184 -16.13 -20.64 -14.73
C TRP A 184 -15.99 -20.27 -13.26
N ILE A 185 -14.81 -20.52 -12.70
CA ILE A 185 -14.46 -20.16 -11.33
C ILE A 185 -13.66 -18.86 -11.37
N ALA A 186 -14.18 -17.84 -10.68
CA ALA A 186 -13.55 -16.53 -10.61
C ALA A 186 -12.25 -16.58 -9.79
N PRO A 187 -11.13 -16.01 -10.27
CA PRO A 187 -9.90 -15.89 -9.49
C PRO A 187 -10.10 -15.10 -8.18
N LEU A 188 -9.44 -15.54 -7.11
CA LEU A 188 -9.46 -14.86 -5.81
C LEU A 188 -8.33 -13.82 -5.74
N ASP A 189 -8.44 -12.75 -6.51
CA ASP A 189 -7.45 -11.68 -6.55
C ASP A 189 -8.09 -10.29 -6.67
N VAL A 190 -7.25 -9.26 -6.51
CA VAL A 190 -7.73 -7.88 -6.52
C VAL A 190 -8.23 -7.46 -7.91
N LEU A 191 -7.66 -8.02 -8.97
CA LEU A 191 -8.10 -7.74 -10.34
C LEU A 191 -9.55 -8.21 -10.54
N GLN A 192 -9.91 -9.37 -9.97
CA GLN A 192 -11.29 -9.86 -10.02
C GLN A 192 -12.24 -8.99 -9.20
N CYS A 193 -11.78 -8.39 -8.10
CA CYS A 193 -12.60 -7.45 -7.32
C CYS A 193 -12.98 -6.22 -8.16
N TYR A 194 -12.04 -5.68 -8.98
CA TYR A 194 -12.36 -4.62 -9.93
C TYR A 194 -13.34 -5.06 -11.03
N LEU A 195 -13.21 -6.29 -11.54
CA LEU A 195 -14.10 -6.79 -12.59
C LEU A 195 -15.52 -7.09 -12.10
N ASN A 196 -15.68 -7.39 -10.80
CA ASN A 196 -16.99 -7.66 -10.21
C ASN A 196 -17.79 -6.38 -9.95
N ASP A 197 -17.14 -5.21 -9.96
CA ASP A 197 -17.81 -3.93 -9.79
C ASP A 197 -18.51 -3.53 -11.11
N PRO A 198 -19.85 -3.43 -11.12
CA PRO A 198 -20.61 -3.14 -12.33
C PRO A 198 -20.36 -1.72 -12.87
N GLU A 199 -19.84 -0.79 -12.06
CA GLU A 199 -19.48 0.55 -12.54
C GLU A 199 -18.14 0.55 -13.29
N ILE A 200 -17.28 -0.42 -12.99
CA ILE A 200 -15.95 -0.56 -13.59
C ILE A 200 -15.99 -1.47 -14.82
N THR A 201 -16.77 -2.55 -14.73
CA THR A 201 -16.99 -3.50 -15.82
C THR A 201 -18.49 -3.80 -15.96
N PRO A 202 -19.26 -2.90 -16.60
CA PRO A 202 -20.67 -3.11 -16.85
C PRO A 202 -20.92 -4.42 -17.60
N ASP A 203 -21.86 -5.23 -17.10
CA ASP A 203 -22.29 -6.50 -17.70
C ASP A 203 -21.17 -7.51 -17.99
N LEU A 204 -19.98 -7.33 -17.40
CA LEU A 204 -18.78 -8.08 -17.75
C LEU A 204 -18.44 -8.00 -19.26
N ASP A 205 -18.78 -6.89 -19.92
CA ASP A 205 -18.53 -6.69 -21.35
C ASP A 205 -17.05 -6.30 -21.58
N PRO A 206 -16.28 -7.10 -22.35
CA PRO A 206 -14.89 -6.78 -22.68
C PRO A 206 -14.70 -5.45 -23.41
N ASN A 207 -15.72 -4.91 -24.07
CA ASN A 207 -15.64 -3.63 -24.77
C ASN A 207 -15.80 -2.42 -23.85
N ASN A 208 -16.33 -2.62 -22.65
CA ASN A 208 -16.69 -1.54 -21.72
C ASN A 208 -15.85 -1.55 -20.42
N VAL A 209 -14.71 -2.27 -20.42
CA VAL A 209 -13.79 -2.29 -19.28
C VAL A 209 -13.05 -0.96 -19.16
N ASN A 210 -13.12 -0.31 -18.00
CA ASN A 210 -12.32 0.88 -17.72
C ASN A 210 -10.87 0.53 -17.32
N TYR A 211 -10.04 0.16 -18.31
CA TYR A 211 -8.64 -0.22 -18.08
C TYR A 211 -7.80 0.87 -17.40
N ASP A 212 -8.03 2.13 -17.74
CA ASP A 212 -7.30 3.25 -17.17
C ASP A 212 -7.59 3.43 -15.68
N TYR A 213 -8.84 3.26 -15.27
CA TYR A 213 -9.24 3.24 -13.86
C TYR A 213 -8.56 2.09 -13.11
N ILE A 214 -8.61 0.88 -13.67
CA ILE A 214 -8.01 -0.31 -13.03
C ILE A 214 -6.49 -0.12 -12.88
N ALA A 215 -5.81 0.36 -13.91
CA ALA A 215 -4.37 0.59 -13.87
C ALA A 215 -3.97 1.68 -12.87
N ASP A 216 -4.69 2.81 -12.83
CA ASP A 216 -4.45 3.86 -11.84
C ASP A 216 -4.71 3.34 -10.41
N SER A 217 -5.75 2.53 -10.21
CA SER A 217 -6.11 1.96 -8.90
C SER A 217 -5.08 0.93 -8.41
N ILE A 218 -4.59 0.07 -9.31
CA ILE A 218 -3.47 -0.83 -9.02
C ILE A 218 -2.22 -0.03 -8.67
N GLY A 219 -1.90 1.03 -9.42
CA GLY A 219 -0.76 1.89 -9.11
C GLY A 219 -0.85 2.55 -7.73
N LYS A 220 -2.04 2.99 -7.31
CA LYS A 220 -2.28 3.49 -5.94
C LYS A 220 -2.06 2.41 -4.88
N MET A 221 -2.56 1.21 -5.12
CA MET A 221 -2.34 0.06 -4.23
C MET A 221 -0.86 -0.28 -4.11
N ILE A 222 -0.12 -0.32 -5.22
CA ILE A 222 1.32 -0.56 -5.22
C ILE A 222 2.01 0.47 -4.33
N PHE A 223 1.71 1.76 -4.52
CA PHE A 223 2.27 2.83 -3.69
C PHE A 223 1.98 2.60 -2.20
N SER A 224 0.73 2.35 -1.83
CA SER A 224 0.31 2.17 -0.44
C SER A 224 0.89 0.91 0.19
N ALA A 225 0.81 -0.23 -0.49
CA ALA A 225 1.22 -1.53 0.02
C ALA A 225 2.74 -1.66 0.10
N MET A 226 3.46 -1.21 -0.94
CA MET A 226 4.93 -1.25 -0.93
C MET A 226 5.49 -0.29 0.11
N SER A 227 4.98 0.96 0.19
CA SER A 227 5.51 1.95 1.14
C SER A 227 5.35 1.53 2.61
N SER A 228 4.17 1.06 2.99
CA SER A 228 3.86 0.65 4.35
C SER A 228 4.57 -0.66 4.75
N THR A 229 4.48 -1.70 3.91
CA THR A 229 5.15 -2.99 4.16
C THR A 229 6.67 -2.87 4.17
N PHE A 230 7.26 -2.18 3.19
CA PHE A 230 8.72 -1.97 3.16
C PHE A 230 9.20 -1.23 4.42
N SER A 231 8.53 -0.14 4.77
CA SER A 231 8.91 0.64 5.95
C SER A 231 8.79 -0.22 7.21
N GLY A 232 7.65 -0.89 7.38
CA GLY A 232 7.38 -1.77 8.52
C GLY A 232 8.40 -2.87 8.68
N THR A 233 8.60 -3.68 7.65
CA THR A 233 9.55 -4.80 7.68
C THR A 233 10.97 -4.31 7.91
N ARG A 234 11.38 -3.20 7.26
CA ARG A 234 12.70 -2.61 7.50
C ARG A 234 12.85 -2.25 8.98
N ARG A 235 11.86 -1.59 9.59
CA ARG A 235 11.97 -1.20 11.00
C ARG A 235 12.08 -2.42 11.91
N VAL A 236 11.21 -3.42 11.73
CA VAL A 236 11.22 -4.67 12.50
C VAL A 236 12.57 -5.37 12.40
N LEU A 237 13.13 -5.51 11.19
CA LEU A 237 14.42 -6.17 10.99
C LEU A 237 15.57 -5.40 11.62
N TYR A 238 15.61 -4.07 11.49
CA TYR A 238 16.65 -3.27 12.13
C TYR A 238 16.55 -3.29 13.67
N ASP A 239 15.34 -3.25 14.23
CA ASP A 239 15.12 -3.39 15.67
C ASP A 239 15.53 -4.79 16.14
N LEU A 240 15.29 -5.84 15.34
CA LEU A 240 15.71 -7.21 15.63
C LEU A 240 17.24 -7.33 15.64
N VAL A 241 17.93 -6.75 14.66
CA VAL A 241 19.40 -6.72 14.60
C VAL A 241 19.96 -5.99 15.83
N LYS A 242 19.39 -4.81 16.14
CA LYS A 242 19.84 -3.98 17.27
C LYS A 242 19.64 -4.66 18.62
N ARG A 243 18.58 -5.45 18.79
CA ARG A 243 18.18 -6.06 20.06
C ARG A 243 18.29 -7.59 20.05
N LYS A 244 19.09 -8.13 19.11
CA LYS A 244 19.19 -9.57 18.82
C LYS A 244 19.42 -10.39 20.09
N GLN A 245 20.31 -9.93 20.97
CA GLN A 245 20.66 -10.64 22.20
C GLN A 245 19.47 -10.85 23.15
N HIS A 246 18.46 -9.99 23.13
CA HIS A 246 17.33 -10.05 24.05
C HIS A 246 16.14 -10.84 23.48
N PHE A 247 15.85 -10.69 22.18
CA PHE A 247 14.59 -11.22 21.62
C PHE A 247 14.78 -12.42 20.69
N TRP A 248 15.98 -12.64 20.13
CA TRP A 248 16.18 -13.64 19.09
C TRP A 248 15.80 -15.05 19.55
N GLN A 249 16.26 -15.48 20.72
CA GLN A 249 16.00 -16.83 21.22
C GLN A 249 14.51 -17.07 21.48
N GLU A 250 13.82 -16.08 22.04
CA GLU A 250 12.39 -16.19 22.33
C GLU A 250 11.53 -16.25 21.07
N LEU A 251 11.82 -15.37 20.10
CA LEU A 251 11.11 -15.34 18.82
C LEU A 251 11.37 -16.61 18.01
N TYR A 252 12.63 -17.08 18.02
CA TYR A 252 13.01 -18.31 17.33
C TYR A 252 12.33 -19.53 17.95
N HIS A 253 12.32 -19.64 19.29
CA HIS A 253 11.64 -20.72 19.99
C HIS A 253 10.13 -20.73 19.72
N GLU A 254 9.47 -19.57 19.77
CA GLU A 254 8.04 -19.46 19.41
C GLU A 254 7.78 -19.96 17.97
N ALA A 255 8.59 -19.50 17.01
CA ALA A 255 8.46 -19.93 15.62
C ALA A 255 8.69 -21.45 15.46
N GLN A 256 9.63 -22.05 16.19
CA GLN A 256 9.87 -23.49 16.18
C GLN A 256 8.69 -24.29 16.75
N GLU A 257 8.11 -23.86 17.87
CA GLU A 257 6.97 -24.54 18.49
C GLU A 257 5.73 -24.49 17.60
N ILE A 258 5.43 -23.35 16.99
CA ILE A 258 4.35 -23.25 16.00
C ILE A 258 4.64 -24.14 14.79
N ASN A 259 5.87 -24.15 14.28
CA ASN A 259 6.23 -24.99 13.13
C ASN A 259 6.09 -26.49 13.43
N LYS A 260 6.41 -26.94 14.66
CA LYS A 260 6.18 -28.32 15.10
C LYS A 260 4.69 -28.67 15.10
N GLN A 261 3.83 -27.79 15.62
CA GLN A 261 2.38 -27.97 15.60
C GLN A 261 1.81 -28.05 14.18
N CYS A 262 2.46 -27.41 13.22
CA CYS A 262 2.07 -27.42 11.82
C CYS A 262 2.49 -28.71 11.07
N ASN A 263 3.30 -29.60 11.67
CA ASN A 263 3.81 -30.81 11.00
C ASN A 263 4.47 -30.56 9.62
N ARG A 264 5.18 -29.42 9.46
CA ARG A 264 5.73 -28.93 8.18
C ARG A 264 4.69 -28.58 7.10
N ASN A 265 3.41 -28.50 7.44
CA ASN A 265 2.41 -27.89 6.58
C ASN A 265 2.56 -26.36 6.57
N GLU A 266 1.93 -25.73 5.58
CA GLU A 266 1.90 -24.28 5.43
C GLU A 266 1.29 -23.60 6.66
N LEU A 267 1.83 -22.44 7.04
CA LEU A 267 1.33 -21.67 8.18
C LEU A 267 -0.05 -21.08 7.82
N THR A 268 -1.09 -21.37 8.59
CA THR A 268 -2.40 -20.75 8.45
C THR A 268 -2.43 -19.40 9.17
N ILE A 269 -3.50 -18.62 8.98
CA ILE A 269 -3.72 -17.39 9.75
C ILE A 269 -3.81 -17.68 11.25
N ASP A 270 -4.50 -18.75 11.65
CA ASP A 270 -4.60 -19.16 13.05
C ASP A 270 -3.25 -19.52 13.67
N ASN A 271 -2.30 -20.01 12.86
CA ASN A 271 -0.94 -20.30 13.32
C ASN A 271 -0.14 -19.02 13.51
N ILE A 272 -0.33 -18.02 12.64
CA ILE A 272 0.28 -16.69 12.77
C ILE A 272 -0.27 -15.98 14.01
N ASP A 273 -1.58 -16.06 14.27
CA ASP A 273 -2.24 -15.43 15.42
C ASP A 273 -1.74 -15.98 16.77
N LYS A 274 -1.22 -17.20 16.78
CA LYS A 274 -0.60 -17.81 17.98
C LYS A 274 0.82 -17.31 18.25
N MET A 275 1.46 -16.60 17.31
CA MET A 275 2.81 -16.04 17.48
C MET A 275 2.76 -14.71 18.28
N ILE A 276 2.33 -14.79 19.55
CA ILE A 276 2.07 -13.63 20.41
C ILE A 276 3.34 -12.80 20.65
N LYS A 277 4.51 -13.43 20.77
CA LYS A 277 5.78 -12.72 20.97
C LYS A 277 6.21 -12.00 19.70
N LEU A 278 6.11 -12.64 18.54
CA LEU A 278 6.35 -12.00 17.26
C LEU A 278 5.42 -10.81 17.03
N ASP A 279 4.12 -10.98 17.27
CA ASP A 279 3.13 -9.90 17.14
C ASP A 279 3.46 -8.73 18.09
N SER A 280 3.78 -9.01 19.35
CA SER A 280 4.19 -7.99 20.32
C SER A 280 5.45 -7.25 19.88
N PHE A 281 6.45 -7.98 19.37
CA PHE A 281 7.69 -7.39 18.86
C PHE A 281 7.47 -6.50 17.64
N VAL A 282 6.63 -6.96 16.70
CA VAL A 282 6.24 -6.17 15.52
C VAL A 282 5.50 -4.91 15.95
N LYS A 283 4.50 -5.01 16.84
CA LYS A 283 3.76 -3.85 17.37
C LYS A 283 4.67 -2.82 18.01
N GLU A 284 5.62 -3.24 18.86
CA GLU A 284 6.56 -2.30 19.50
C GLU A 284 7.53 -1.69 18.49
N SER A 285 8.00 -2.45 17.50
CA SER A 285 8.84 -1.92 16.41
C SER A 285 8.10 -0.88 15.56
N LEU A 286 6.81 -1.12 15.29
CA LEU A 286 5.97 -0.23 14.48
C LEU A 286 5.45 0.98 15.24
N ARG A 287 5.46 0.97 16.59
CA ARG A 287 4.99 2.07 17.45
C ARG A 287 5.58 3.43 17.07
N PHE A 288 6.77 3.46 16.49
CA PHE A 288 7.50 4.68 16.11
C PHE A 288 7.51 5.00 14.62
N ILE A 289 6.90 4.17 13.77
CA ILE A 289 7.10 4.28 12.32
C ILE A 289 6.31 5.42 11.69
N ASN A 290 5.10 5.63 12.19
CA ASN A 290 4.18 6.68 11.74
C ASN A 290 3.68 7.40 13.00
N PRO A 291 4.45 8.33 13.57
CA PRO A 291 3.93 9.16 14.64
C PRO A 291 2.65 9.82 14.15
N ILE A 292 1.65 9.96 15.02
CA ILE A 292 0.37 10.60 14.69
C ILE A 292 0.59 11.98 14.03
N VAL A 293 1.66 12.67 14.45
CA VAL A 293 2.17 13.95 13.93
C VAL A 293 2.62 13.90 12.45
N GLY A 294 2.71 12.72 11.85
CA GLY A 294 2.99 12.53 10.42
C GLY A 294 1.75 12.31 9.55
N LEU A 295 0.54 12.38 10.10
CA LEU A 295 -0.73 12.14 9.39
C LEU A 295 -1.49 13.46 9.17
N PRO A 296 -1.19 14.20 8.08
CA PRO A 296 -1.79 15.50 7.83
C PRO A 296 -3.31 15.39 7.61
N HIS A 297 -4.09 16.10 8.41
CA HIS A 297 -5.53 16.30 8.22
C HIS A 297 -5.81 17.76 7.91
N LYS A 298 -6.65 18.03 6.91
CA LYS A 298 -7.14 19.39 6.62
C LYS A 298 -8.47 19.61 7.34
N CYS A 299 -8.64 20.75 8.00
CA CYS A 299 -9.95 21.18 8.48
C CYS A 299 -10.82 21.57 7.28
N ILE A 300 -11.96 20.91 7.10
CA ILE A 300 -12.91 21.11 6.00
C ILE A 300 -14.25 21.68 6.47
N SER A 301 -14.39 21.98 7.76
CA SER A 301 -15.55 22.72 8.29
C SER A 301 -15.71 24.07 7.58
N LYS A 302 -16.94 24.56 7.42
CA LYS A 302 -17.25 25.75 6.60
C LYS A 302 -16.54 27.04 7.04
N SER A 303 -16.36 27.24 8.34
CA SER A 303 -15.71 28.45 8.87
C SER A 303 -14.56 28.10 9.82
N HIS A 304 -14.87 27.40 10.90
CA HIS A 304 -13.92 26.91 11.86
C HIS A 304 -14.48 25.66 12.55
N TYR A 305 -13.59 24.90 13.18
CA TYR A 305 -13.92 23.83 14.10
C TYR A 305 -13.54 24.25 15.52
N THR A 306 -14.42 23.99 16.50
CA THR A 306 -14.13 24.23 17.92
C THR A 306 -13.94 22.89 18.63
N PHE A 307 -12.75 22.66 19.16
CA PHE A 307 -12.43 21.47 19.96
C PHE A 307 -13.14 21.50 21.32
N ALA A 308 -13.26 20.32 21.95
CA ALA A 308 -13.89 20.21 23.28
C ALA A 308 -13.18 21.06 24.36
N ASN A 309 -11.89 21.33 24.17
CA ASN A 309 -11.08 22.20 25.04
C ASN A 309 -11.21 23.71 24.71
N GLY A 310 -12.13 24.09 23.83
CA GLY A 310 -12.43 25.47 23.47
C GLY A 310 -11.52 26.09 22.40
N TYR A 311 -10.45 25.41 21.96
CA TYR A 311 -9.60 25.92 20.89
C TYR A 311 -10.32 25.88 19.54
N GLN A 312 -10.14 26.94 18.76
CA GLN A 312 -10.74 27.06 17.44
C GLN A 312 -9.70 26.95 16.33
N VAL A 313 -10.11 26.31 15.26
CA VAL A 313 -9.29 26.05 14.09
C VAL A 313 -10.00 26.56 12.85
N PRO A 314 -9.40 27.48 12.08
CA PRO A 314 -9.95 27.92 10.81
C PRO A 314 -10.00 26.80 9.76
N SER A 315 -11.00 26.90 8.87
CA SER A 315 -11.09 26.08 7.67
C SER A 315 -9.82 26.16 6.81
N GLY A 316 -9.47 25.07 6.15
CA GLY A 316 -8.34 24.98 5.22
C GLY A 316 -6.98 24.72 5.87
N ASN A 317 -6.85 24.87 7.19
CA ASN A 317 -5.59 24.62 7.89
C ASN A 317 -5.24 23.13 7.96
N LEU A 318 -3.92 22.85 8.01
CA LEU A 318 -3.35 21.50 8.13
C LEU A 318 -2.94 21.18 9.57
N PHE A 319 -3.35 20.00 10.03
CA PHE A 319 -3.18 19.46 11.37
C PHE A 319 -2.47 18.13 11.35
N SER A 320 -1.75 17.81 12.42
CA SER A 320 -1.31 16.46 12.70
C SER A 320 -1.24 16.16 14.18
#